data_AF-A0A960EBA5-F1
#
_entry.id   AF-A0A960EBA5-F1
#
_cell.length_a   1.000
_cell.length_b   1.000
_cell.length_c   1.000
_cell.angle_alpha   90.00
_cell.angle_beta   90.00
_cell.angle_gamma   90.00
#
_symmetry.space_group_name_H-M   'P 1'
#
loop_
_entity.id
_entity.type
_entity.pdbx_description
1 polymer ?
#
loop_
_entity_poly.entity_id
_entity_poly.type
_entity_poly.pdbx_seq_one_letter_code
_entity_poly.pdbx_strand_id
1 'polypeptide(L)'
;MRPIPDWLVVESVSDSDIGVVTSGKEAQIDLVERTGPDGRTCLVARKRYLPREVHNKGELEALGFQRASTFRHDVRYREGRQFRKSRDRRAVERMTTYGKHLLQDRWTGHEYDVMSSLWEAGLTVPYPIGYSTDVLELEFVGDRSGAAPQLRSARLDRAGLARAFEQLVDGLTVIVAAGWAHGDLSAYNLL
;
A
#
# COMPACT_ATOMS: atom_id res chain seq x y z
N MET A 1 3.18 19.76 12.00
CA MET A 1 3.40 18.32 11.85
C MET A 1 2.31 17.62 12.64
N ARG A 2 1.53 16.73 12.01
CA ARG A 2 0.52 15.93 12.72
C ARG A 2 1.24 14.98 13.69
N PRO A 3 0.72 14.74 14.90
CA PRO A 3 1.36 13.84 15.85
C PRO A 3 1.29 12.40 15.35
N ILE A 4 2.31 11.60 15.65
CA ILE A 4 2.29 10.16 15.44
C ILE A 4 1.04 9.59 16.13
N PRO A 5 0.29 8.68 15.48
CA PRO A 5 -0.90 8.11 16.09
C PRO A 5 -0.59 7.39 17.41
N ASP A 6 -1.44 7.59 18.41
CA ASP A 6 -1.30 7.04 19.77
C ASP A 6 -1.46 5.52 19.84
N TRP A 7 -2.22 4.96 18.89
CA TRP A 7 -2.38 3.52 18.72
C TRP A 7 -1.09 2.82 18.28
N LEU A 8 -0.15 3.55 17.66
CA LEU A 8 1.04 2.95 17.08
C LEU A 8 2.04 2.54 18.17
N VAL A 9 2.38 1.25 18.18
CA VAL A 9 3.50 0.74 18.97
C VAL A 9 4.78 1.00 18.20
N VAL A 10 5.65 1.86 18.76
CA VAL A 10 6.90 2.31 18.16
C VAL A 10 8.11 1.71 18.87
N GLU A 11 9.11 1.30 18.08
CA GLU A 11 10.45 0.81 18.47
C GLU A 11 10.51 -0.41 19.42
N SER A 12 11.60 -1.17 19.32
CA SER A 12 11.78 -2.46 20.04
C SER A 12 10.57 -3.40 19.93
N VAL A 13 10.07 -3.59 18.71
CA VAL A 13 8.83 -4.34 18.45
C VAL A 13 9.09 -5.77 18.02
N SER A 14 8.14 -6.65 18.31
CA SER A 14 8.05 -7.99 17.73
C SER A 14 6.78 -8.11 16.90
N ASP A 15 6.93 -8.60 15.67
CA ASP A 15 5.82 -8.75 14.73
C ASP A 15 5.44 -10.24 14.60
N SER A 16 4.14 -10.52 14.63
CA SER A 16 3.57 -11.83 14.36
C SER A 16 2.63 -11.75 13.16
N ASP A 17 2.88 -12.56 12.13
CA ASP A 17 2.00 -12.62 10.96
C ASP A 17 0.69 -13.33 11.32
N ILE A 18 -0.44 -12.63 11.16
CA ILE A 18 -1.78 -13.17 11.43
C ILE A 18 -2.30 -13.91 10.18
N GLY A 19 -2.00 -13.38 8.99
CA GLY A 19 -2.40 -14.00 7.74
C GLY A 19 -2.59 -13.01 6.59
N VAL A 20 -2.99 -13.53 5.43
CA VAL A 20 -3.19 -12.72 4.23
C VAL A 20 -4.57 -12.07 4.25
N VAL A 21 -4.60 -10.74 4.09
CA VAL A 21 -5.84 -9.96 3.95
C VAL A 21 -6.34 -10.02 2.50
N THR A 22 -5.45 -9.73 1.56
CA THR A 22 -5.75 -9.77 0.13
C THR A 22 -4.47 -9.95 -0.69
N SER A 23 -4.58 -10.62 -1.82
CA SER A 23 -3.50 -10.75 -2.80
C SER A 23 -3.95 -10.21 -4.15
N GLY A 24 -3.12 -9.36 -4.75
CA GLY A 24 -3.38 -8.68 -6.02
C GLY A 24 -2.32 -8.95 -7.07
N LYS A 25 -2.38 -8.19 -8.17
CA LYS A 25 -1.43 -8.32 -9.30
C LYS A 25 -0.01 -7.89 -8.92
N GLU A 26 0.10 -6.86 -8.09
CA GLU A 26 1.35 -6.15 -7.82
C GLU A 26 1.84 -6.31 -6.39
N ALA A 27 0.93 -6.59 -5.46
CA ALA A 27 1.26 -6.75 -4.05
C ALA A 27 0.28 -7.70 -3.35
N GLN A 28 0.75 -8.27 -2.24
CA GLN A 28 -0.06 -8.94 -1.24
C GLN A 28 -0.07 -8.09 0.04
N ILE A 29 -1.21 -8.01 0.70
CA ILE A 29 -1.36 -7.37 2.01
C ILE A 29 -1.47 -8.47 3.06
N ASP A 30 -0.50 -8.51 3.96
CA ASP A 30 -0.49 -9.38 5.13
C ASP A 30 -0.91 -8.55 6.36
N LEU A 31 -1.70 -9.16 7.24
CA LEU A 31 -2.04 -8.60 8.55
C LEU A 31 -1.00 -9.05 9.56
N VAL A 32 -0.45 -8.09 10.29
CA VAL A 32 0.60 -8.30 11.29
C VAL A 32 0.12 -7.75 12.63
N GLU A 33 0.28 -8.54 13.69
CA GLU A 33 0.16 -8.03 15.06
C GLU A 33 1.55 -7.60 15.52
N ARG A 34 1.70 -6.31 15.79
CA ARG A 34 2.90 -5.70 16.32
C ARG A 34 2.78 -5.54 17.82
N THR A 35 3.73 -6.11 18.57
CA THR A 35 3.74 -6.08 20.03
C THR A 35 4.96 -5.33 20.55
N GLY A 36 4.73 -4.43 21.51
CA GLY A 36 5.78 -3.66 22.18
C GLY A 36 6.27 -4.34 23.45
N PRO A 37 7.41 -3.89 24.02
CA PRO A 37 7.96 -4.45 25.25
C PRO A 37 7.03 -4.30 26.47
N ASP A 38 6.14 -3.31 26.41
CA ASP A 38 5.12 -3.02 27.42
C ASP A 38 3.85 -3.89 27.27
N GLY A 39 3.82 -4.79 26.29
CA GLY A 39 2.69 -5.66 25.98
C GLY A 39 1.57 -4.99 25.20
N ARG A 40 1.70 -3.71 24.81
CA ARG A 40 0.74 -3.07 23.90
C ARG A 40 0.86 -3.69 22.51
N THR A 41 -0.29 -3.81 21.84
CA THR A 41 -0.39 -4.37 20.50
C THR A 41 -1.07 -3.41 19.54
N CYS A 42 -0.62 -3.37 18.28
CA CYS A 42 -1.34 -2.74 17.19
C CYS A 42 -1.38 -3.64 15.94
N LEU A 43 -2.39 -3.43 15.09
CA LEU A 43 -2.50 -4.12 13.80
C LEU A 43 -1.82 -3.29 12.70
N VAL A 44 -1.03 -3.97 11.88
CA VAL A 44 -0.28 -3.38 10.77
C VAL A 44 -0.66 -4.09 9.47
N ALA A 45 -0.92 -3.29 8.43
CA ALA A 45 -1.05 -3.78 7.07
C ALA A 45 0.34 -3.79 6.42
N ARG A 46 0.88 -4.98 6.16
CA ARG A 46 2.16 -5.19 5.50
C ARG A 46 1.94 -5.43 4.01
N LYS A 47 2.15 -4.41 3.19
CA LYS A 47 2.08 -4.49 1.73
C LYS A 47 3.40 -5.00 1.17
N ARG A 48 3.42 -6.25 0.73
CA ARG A 48 4.56 -6.92 0.10
C ARG A 48 4.43 -6.89 -1.41
N TYR A 49 5.38 -6.28 -2.10
CA TYR A 49 5.37 -6.21 -3.56
C TYR A 49 5.83 -7.53 -4.17
N LEU A 50 5.12 -7.97 -5.21
CA LEU A 50 5.49 -9.20 -5.92
C LEU A 50 6.80 -8.97 -6.71
N PRO A 51 7.68 -10.00 -6.80
CA PRO A 51 8.82 -9.97 -7.69
C PRO A 51 8.39 -9.70 -9.14
N ARG A 52 9.16 -8.87 -9.85
CA ARG A 52 8.86 -8.51 -11.24
C ARG A 52 9.15 -9.62 -12.24
N GLU A 53 10.06 -10.51 -11.89
CA GLU A 53 10.47 -11.63 -12.70
C GLU A 53 10.28 -12.88 -11.86
N VAL A 54 9.43 -13.77 -12.34
CA VAL A 54 9.20 -15.10 -11.79
C VAL A 54 9.76 -16.05 -12.83
N HIS A 55 10.81 -16.77 -12.46
CA HIS A 55 11.53 -17.63 -13.40
C HIS A 55 11.02 -19.06 -13.34
N ASN A 56 10.56 -19.49 -12.17
CA ASN A 56 10.14 -20.86 -11.92
C ASN A 56 8.68 -20.94 -11.49
N LYS A 57 7.98 -21.97 -11.97
CA LYS A 57 6.65 -22.32 -11.46
C LYS A 57 6.79 -22.70 -9.99
N GLY A 58 5.96 -22.11 -9.12
CA GLY A 58 6.02 -22.35 -7.67
C GLY A 58 6.85 -21.34 -6.88
N GLU A 59 7.57 -20.43 -7.54
CA GLU A 59 8.45 -19.47 -6.88
C GLU A 59 7.67 -18.45 -6.03
N LEU A 60 6.53 -17.96 -6.52
CA LEU A 60 5.65 -17.07 -5.75
C LEU A 60 5.08 -17.78 -4.52
N GLU A 61 4.63 -19.03 -4.68
CA GLU A 61 4.12 -19.83 -3.58
C GLU A 61 5.21 -20.14 -2.54
N ALA A 62 6.45 -20.41 -2.97
CA ALA A 62 7.60 -20.60 -2.10
C ALA A 62 7.97 -19.33 -1.32
N LEU A 63 7.70 -18.15 -1.88
CA LEU A 63 7.82 -16.85 -1.21
C LEU A 63 6.60 -16.49 -0.35
N GLY A 64 5.60 -17.38 -0.24
CA GLY A 64 4.39 -17.16 0.57
C GLY A 64 3.35 -16.22 -0.05
N PHE A 65 3.43 -15.96 -1.36
CA PHE A 65 2.38 -15.24 -2.07
C PHE A 65 1.22 -16.18 -2.45
N GLN A 66 0.00 -15.78 -2.14
CA GLN A 66 -1.21 -16.46 -2.54
C GLN A 66 -1.58 -16.10 -3.98
N ARG A 67 -2.06 -17.09 -4.75
CA ARG A 67 -2.56 -16.86 -6.11
C ARG A 67 -3.79 -15.95 -6.06
N ALA A 68 -3.71 -14.79 -6.71
CA ALA A 68 -4.88 -13.98 -6.98
C ALA A 68 -5.87 -14.77 -7.86
N SER A 69 -7.12 -14.91 -7.42
CA SER A 69 -8.16 -15.74 -8.06
C SER A 69 -8.52 -15.31 -9.48
N THR A 70 -8.06 -14.13 -9.93
CA THR A 70 -8.33 -13.56 -11.26
C THR A 70 -7.22 -13.82 -12.31
N PHE A 71 -6.15 -14.55 -11.99
CA PHE A 71 -5.04 -14.73 -12.94
C PHE A 71 -5.09 -16.05 -13.71
N ARG A 72 -5.45 -15.94 -14.99
CA ARG A 72 -5.30 -17.00 -15.99
C ARG A 72 -4.27 -16.73 -17.09
N HIS A 73 -3.65 -15.56 -17.16
CA HIS A 73 -2.63 -15.29 -18.18
C HIS A 73 -1.45 -14.46 -17.64
N ASP A 74 -0.28 -15.07 -17.77
CA ASP A 74 1.04 -14.53 -17.51
C ASP A 74 1.50 -13.75 -18.75
N VAL A 75 1.36 -12.42 -18.75
CA VAL A 75 2.02 -11.54 -19.73
C VAL A 75 2.30 -10.18 -19.08
N ARG A 76 3.59 -9.86 -19.00
CA ARG A 76 4.22 -8.56 -18.74
C ARG A 76 3.26 -7.38 -18.61
N TYR A 77 3.15 -6.80 -17.41
CA TYR A 77 2.63 -5.45 -17.25
C TYR A 77 3.76 -4.45 -16.98
N ARG A 78 3.89 -3.51 -17.91
CA ARG A 78 4.81 -2.35 -17.89
C ARG A 78 4.03 -1.13 -18.32
N GLU A 79 3.15 -0.58 -17.48
CA GLU A 79 2.55 0.72 -17.80
C GLU A 79 2.11 1.40 -16.51
N GLY A 80 2.60 2.63 -16.29
CA GLY A 80 2.19 3.49 -15.17
C GLY A 80 3.32 4.25 -14.45
N ARG A 81 4.57 3.79 -14.49
CA ARG A 81 5.65 4.36 -13.66
C ARG A 81 6.49 5.41 -14.41
N GLN A 82 6.10 6.69 -14.35
CA GLN A 82 6.90 7.81 -14.88
C GLN A 82 7.89 8.39 -13.86
N PHE A 83 9.04 8.87 -14.35
CA PHE A 83 10.18 9.36 -13.55
C PHE A 83 10.40 10.87 -13.68
N ARG A 84 10.69 11.55 -12.55
CA ARG A 84 11.02 13.00 -12.49
C ARG A 84 12.49 13.36 -12.78
N LYS A 85 13.45 12.42 -12.88
CA LYS A 85 14.89 12.72 -13.10
C LYS A 85 15.50 11.99 -14.31
N SER A 86 16.24 12.74 -15.16
CA SER A 86 16.70 12.29 -16.50
C SER A 86 17.79 11.20 -16.51
N ARG A 87 18.62 11.11 -15.47
CA ARG A 87 19.67 10.08 -15.36
C ARG A 87 19.09 8.72 -14.98
N ASP A 88 18.14 8.72 -14.05
CA ASP A 88 17.46 7.53 -13.58
C ASP A 88 16.50 7.01 -14.65
N ARG A 89 15.84 7.92 -15.38
CA ARG A 89 15.04 7.59 -16.56
C ARG A 89 15.84 6.77 -17.58
N ARG A 90 17.08 7.14 -17.91
CA ARG A 90 17.92 6.37 -18.85
C ARG A 90 18.33 4.99 -18.34
N ALA A 91 18.63 4.86 -17.05
CA ALA A 91 18.99 3.56 -16.46
C ALA A 91 17.79 2.60 -16.45
N VAL A 92 16.59 3.14 -16.25
CA VAL A 92 15.30 2.44 -16.29
C VAL A 92 14.86 2.12 -17.72
N GLU A 93 14.94 3.08 -18.65
CA GLU A 93 14.70 2.87 -20.09
C GLU A 93 15.58 1.76 -20.66
N ARG A 94 16.84 1.67 -20.18
CA ARG A 94 17.80 0.63 -20.59
C ARG A 94 17.64 -0.70 -19.85
N MET A 95 16.71 -0.81 -18.89
CA MET A 95 16.40 -2.07 -18.17
C MET A 95 17.62 -2.78 -17.55
N THR A 96 18.66 -2.03 -17.19
CA THR A 96 19.87 -2.58 -16.55
C THR A 96 19.52 -3.20 -15.20
N THR A 97 20.29 -4.18 -14.70
CA THR A 97 20.08 -4.77 -13.37
C THR A 97 20.02 -3.70 -12.27
N TYR A 98 20.94 -2.73 -12.34
CA TYR A 98 20.92 -1.53 -11.50
C TYR A 98 19.63 -0.71 -11.68
N GLY A 99 19.19 -0.46 -12.90
CA GLY A 99 17.93 0.23 -13.20
C GLY A 99 16.68 -0.49 -12.69
N LYS A 100 16.68 -1.83 -12.67
CA LYS A 100 15.59 -2.66 -12.12
C LYS A 100 15.52 -2.56 -10.58
N HIS A 101 16.67 -2.65 -9.89
CA HIS A 101 16.75 -2.46 -8.43
C HIS A 101 16.40 -1.03 -8.03
N LEU A 102 16.95 -0.03 -8.73
CA LEU A 102 16.64 1.39 -8.53
C LEU A 102 15.14 1.69 -8.72
N LEU A 103 14.46 0.96 -9.61
CA LEU A 103 13.02 1.03 -9.85
C LEU A 103 12.17 0.46 -8.71
N GLN A 104 12.72 -0.43 -7.89
CA GLN A 104 12.02 -1.13 -6.81
C GLN A 104 12.20 -0.36 -5.50
N ASP A 105 13.45 -0.10 -5.09
CA ASP A 105 13.75 0.67 -3.86
C ASP A 105 13.15 2.08 -3.91
N ARG A 106 13.18 2.74 -5.07
CA ARG A 106 12.58 4.08 -5.21
C ARG A 106 11.07 4.05 -5.27
N TRP A 107 10.45 2.92 -5.63
CA TRP A 107 9.00 2.86 -5.71
C TRP A 107 8.37 2.78 -4.33
N THR A 108 8.86 1.88 -3.47
CA THR A 108 8.35 1.74 -2.12
C THR A 108 8.58 3.02 -1.31
N GLY A 109 9.75 3.63 -1.44
CA GLY A 109 10.03 4.94 -0.86
C GLY A 109 9.13 6.05 -1.44
N HIS A 110 8.85 6.04 -2.74
CA HIS A 110 7.94 7.03 -3.33
C HIS A 110 6.50 6.90 -2.82
N GLU A 111 5.98 5.67 -2.69
CA GLU A 111 4.64 5.45 -2.14
C GLU A 111 4.56 5.89 -0.68
N TYR A 112 5.60 5.60 0.12
CA TYR A 112 5.74 6.12 1.48
C TYR A 112 5.76 7.65 1.52
N ASP A 113 6.56 8.31 0.67
CA ASP A 113 6.69 9.77 0.62
C ASP A 113 5.36 10.45 0.26
N VAL A 114 4.65 9.90 -0.74
CA VAL A 114 3.34 10.42 -1.16
C VAL A 114 2.32 10.24 -0.04
N MET A 115 2.25 9.05 0.56
CA MET A 115 1.33 8.78 1.67
C MET A 115 1.61 9.67 2.87
N SER A 116 2.89 9.87 3.21
CA SER A 116 3.32 10.73 4.32
C SER A 116 2.94 12.17 4.05
N SER A 117 3.19 12.67 2.83
CA SER A 117 2.84 14.04 2.44
C SER A 117 1.33 14.29 2.49
N LEU A 118 0.53 13.33 1.99
CA LEU A 118 -0.93 13.44 2.00
C LEU A 118 -1.50 13.35 3.41
N TRP A 119 -0.96 12.44 4.24
CA TRP A 119 -1.33 12.34 5.65
C TRP A 119 -0.98 13.65 6.38
N GLU A 120 0.23 14.19 6.21
CA GLU A 120 0.61 15.47 6.82
C GLU A 120 -0.28 16.63 6.38
N ALA A 121 -0.77 16.61 5.14
CA ALA A 121 -1.74 17.56 4.60
C ALA A 121 -3.17 17.39 5.16
N GLY A 122 -3.40 16.42 6.04
CA GLY A 122 -4.69 16.18 6.69
C GLY A 122 -5.59 15.20 5.97
N LEU A 123 -5.14 14.57 4.88
CA LEU A 123 -5.93 13.55 4.19
C LEU A 123 -6.10 12.30 5.06
N THR A 124 -7.29 11.71 5.01
CA THR A 124 -7.55 10.39 5.57
C THR A 124 -6.99 9.32 4.64
N VAL A 125 -5.73 8.98 4.89
CA VAL A 125 -5.05 7.83 4.29
C VAL A 125 -4.52 6.94 5.41
N PRO A 126 -4.29 5.63 5.17
CA PRO A 126 -3.61 4.77 6.14
C PRO A 126 -2.28 5.40 6.55
N TYR A 127 -2.04 5.56 7.85
CA TYR A 127 -0.79 6.12 8.34
C TYR A 127 0.41 5.30 7.84
N PRO A 128 1.40 5.93 7.17
CA PRO A 128 2.59 5.23 6.72
C PRO A 128 3.56 5.01 7.88
N ILE A 129 3.79 3.75 8.24
CA ILE A 129 4.62 3.37 9.40
C ILE A 129 6.09 3.30 9.01
N GLY A 130 6.40 2.70 7.86
CA GLY A 130 7.76 2.52 7.38
C GLY A 130 7.82 1.72 6.09
N TYR A 131 9.02 1.60 5.51
CA TYR A 131 9.22 0.83 4.28
C TYR A 131 10.61 0.21 4.18
N SER A 132 10.73 -0.81 3.32
CA SER A 132 11.96 -1.43 2.87
C SER A 132 11.95 -1.61 1.34
N THR A 133 12.88 -2.39 0.77
CA THR A 133 12.97 -2.65 -0.67
C THR A 133 11.65 -3.12 -1.30
N ASP A 134 10.95 -4.05 -0.64
CA ASP A 134 9.76 -4.73 -1.18
C ASP A 134 8.59 -4.75 -0.19
N VAL A 135 8.65 -3.98 0.89
CA VAL A 135 7.61 -3.89 1.91
C VAL A 135 7.26 -2.45 2.23
N LEU A 136 5.97 -2.14 2.24
CA LEU A 136 5.42 -0.91 2.81
C LEU A 136 4.51 -1.28 3.99
N GLU A 137 4.80 -0.75 5.17
CA GLU A 137 3.99 -0.95 6.37
C GLU A 137 3.08 0.26 6.59
N LEU A 138 1.78 -0.02 6.72
CA LEU A 138 0.73 0.97 6.85
C LEU A 138 -0.13 0.63 8.07
N GLU A 139 -0.86 1.63 8.57
CA GLU A 139 -2.03 1.41 9.40
C GLU A 139 -2.96 0.37 8.77
N PHE A 140 -3.39 -0.59 9.60
CA PHE A 140 -4.46 -1.49 9.19
C PHE A 140 -5.81 -0.78 9.34
N VAL A 141 -6.48 -0.51 8.22
CA VAL A 141 -7.84 0.05 8.22
C VAL A 141 -8.83 -1.08 8.43
N GLY A 142 -9.28 -1.24 9.67
CA GLY A 142 -10.16 -2.32 10.11
C GLY A 142 -9.99 -2.57 11.60
N ASP A 143 -10.43 -3.75 12.04
CA ASP A 143 -10.27 -4.19 13.42
C ASP A 143 -9.98 -5.70 13.51
N ARG A 144 -10.03 -6.26 14.72
CA ARG A 144 -9.79 -7.70 14.94
C ARG A 144 -10.83 -8.61 14.28
N SER A 145 -11.98 -8.10 13.86
CA SER A 145 -13.00 -8.84 13.10
C SER A 145 -12.71 -8.87 11.60
N GLY A 146 -11.91 -7.94 11.08
CA GLY A 146 -11.47 -7.93 9.69
C GLY A 146 -11.13 -6.54 9.14
N ALA A 147 -10.69 -6.54 7.89
CA ALA A 147 -10.41 -5.29 7.16
C ALA A 147 -11.71 -4.53 6.87
N ALA A 148 -11.62 -3.21 6.85
CA ALA A 148 -12.71 -2.37 6.36
C ALA A 148 -13.07 -2.77 4.91
N PRO A 149 -14.36 -2.87 4.57
CA PRO A 149 -14.77 -3.26 3.23
C PRO A 149 -14.43 -2.14 2.25
N GLN A 150 -13.99 -2.50 1.04
CA GLN A 150 -13.92 -1.53 -0.05
C GLN A 150 -15.29 -0.93 -0.33
N LEU A 151 -15.33 0.33 -0.76
CA LEU A 151 -16.58 1.07 -1.02
C LEU A 151 -17.53 0.29 -1.96
N ARG A 152 -17.01 -0.43 -2.96
CA ARG A 152 -17.84 -1.29 -3.85
C ARG A 152 -18.62 -2.40 -3.13
N SER A 153 -18.10 -2.84 -1.98
CA SER A 153 -18.63 -3.93 -1.17
C SER A 153 -19.30 -3.43 0.10
N ALA A 154 -19.04 -2.18 0.49
CA ALA A 154 -19.66 -1.54 1.63
C ALA A 154 -21.19 -1.51 1.49
N ARG A 155 -21.90 -1.80 2.58
CA ARG A 155 -23.36 -1.78 2.66
C ARG A 155 -23.79 -0.49 3.34
N LEU A 156 -23.67 0.62 2.62
CA LEU A 156 -24.04 1.94 3.11
C LEU A 156 -25.50 2.24 2.79
N ASP A 157 -26.20 2.86 3.73
CA ASP A 157 -27.51 3.46 3.49
C ASP A 157 -27.37 4.79 2.73
N ARG A 158 -28.50 5.44 2.43
CA ARG A 158 -28.50 6.72 1.68
C ARG A 158 -27.67 7.79 2.38
N ALA A 159 -27.77 7.89 3.70
CA ALA A 159 -27.01 8.86 4.48
C ALA A 159 -25.52 8.54 4.51
N GLY A 160 -25.14 7.26 4.62
CA GLY A 160 -23.76 6.79 4.54
C GLY A 160 -23.11 7.07 3.18
N LEU A 161 -23.84 6.84 2.08
CA LEU A 161 -23.35 7.16 0.73
C LEU A 161 -23.12 8.66 0.53
N ALA A 162 -24.02 9.51 1.03
CA ALA A 162 -23.84 10.96 0.97
C ALA A 162 -22.57 11.40 1.72
N ARG A 163 -22.36 10.90 2.94
CA ARG A 163 -21.14 11.17 3.72
C ARG A 163 -19.88 10.66 3.05
N ALA A 164 -19.91 9.46 2.46
CA ALA A 164 -18.77 8.90 1.74
C ALA A 164 -18.41 9.75 0.51
N PHE A 165 -19.41 10.27 -0.20
CA PHE A 165 -19.21 11.18 -1.32
C PHE A 165 -18.58 12.51 -0.87
N GLU A 166 -19.07 13.12 0.21
CA GLU A 166 -18.49 14.33 0.78
C GLU A 166 -17.02 14.13 1.16
N GLN A 167 -16.70 13.04 1.88
CA GLN A 167 -15.32 12.68 2.23
C GLN A 167 -14.42 12.48 1.01
N LEU A 168 -14.94 11.87 -0.07
CA LEU A 168 -14.21 11.69 -1.31
C LEU A 168 -13.87 13.03 -1.97
N VAL A 169 -14.82 13.96 -2.03
CA VAL A 169 -14.62 15.30 -2.63
C VAL A 169 -13.64 16.13 -1.81
N ASP A 170 -13.77 16.11 -0.49
CA ASP A 170 -12.83 16.78 0.42
C ASP A 170 -11.42 16.20 0.25
N GLY A 171 -11.31 14.88 0.20
CA GLY A 171 -10.04 14.19 0.01
C GLY A 171 -9.38 14.51 -1.33
N LEU A 172 -10.16 14.53 -2.42
CA LEU A 172 -9.68 14.93 -3.74
C LEU A 172 -9.14 16.36 -3.76
N THR A 173 -9.79 17.26 -3.04
CA THR A 173 -9.35 18.66 -2.93
C THR A 173 -7.99 18.74 -2.22
N VAL A 174 -7.78 17.98 -1.16
CA VAL A 174 -6.48 17.89 -0.47
C VAL A 174 -5.39 17.29 -1.38
N ILE A 175 -5.70 16.21 -2.10
CA ILE A 175 -4.76 15.58 -3.05
C ILE A 175 -4.29 16.59 -4.10
N VAL A 176 -5.22 17.32 -4.72
CA VAL A 176 -4.91 18.31 -5.76
C VAL A 176 -4.15 19.51 -5.18
N ALA A 177 -4.54 20.00 -4.01
CA ALA A 177 -3.84 21.09 -3.32
C ALA A 177 -2.39 20.70 -2.96
N ALA A 178 -2.14 19.43 -2.66
CA ALA A 178 -0.80 18.89 -2.43
C ALA A 178 0.01 18.65 -3.73
N GLY A 179 -0.56 18.94 -4.91
CA GLY A 179 0.10 18.80 -6.20
C GLY A 179 0.12 17.36 -6.74
N TRP A 180 -0.78 16.50 -6.23
CA TRP A 180 -0.90 15.10 -6.64
C TRP A 180 -2.21 14.85 -7.39
N ALA A 181 -2.26 13.72 -8.09
CA ALA A 181 -3.48 13.17 -8.66
C ALA A 181 -3.42 11.65 -8.49
N HIS A 182 -4.53 11.04 -8.05
CA HIS A 182 -4.61 9.60 -7.94
C HIS A 182 -4.92 9.00 -9.32
N GLY A 183 -3.96 8.29 -9.91
CA GLY A 183 -4.03 7.81 -11.30
C GLY A 183 -5.07 6.71 -11.58
N ASP A 184 -5.62 6.07 -10.55
CA ASP A 184 -6.54 4.94 -10.67
C ASP A 184 -7.73 5.04 -9.68
N LEU A 185 -8.22 6.24 -9.33
CA LEU A 185 -9.19 6.39 -8.24
C LEU A 185 -10.54 5.71 -8.58
N SER A 186 -11.01 4.81 -7.72
CA SER A 186 -12.27 4.08 -7.94
C SER A 186 -12.82 3.49 -6.64
N ALA A 187 -14.06 2.97 -6.66
CA ALA A 187 -14.66 2.25 -5.53
C ALA A 187 -13.91 0.95 -5.14
N TYR A 188 -12.85 0.58 -5.87
CA TYR A 188 -11.99 -0.55 -5.56
C TYR A 188 -10.79 -0.17 -4.66
N ASN A 189 -10.42 1.10 -4.56
CA ASN A 189 -9.31 1.60 -3.73
C ASN A 189 -9.75 2.58 -2.64
N LEU A 190 -11.05 2.75 -2.45
CA LEU A 190 -11.65 3.42 -1.30
C LEU A 190 -12.13 2.38 -0.29
N LEU A 191 -11.90 2.63 0.99
CA LEU A 191 -12.35 1.83 2.14
C LEU A 191 -13.40 2.61 2.94
#